data_AF-A0A7H0Y385-F1
#
_entry.id   AF-A0A7H0Y385-F1
#
_cell.length_a   1.000
_cell.length_b   1.000
_cell.length_c   1.000
_cell.angle_alpha   90.00
_cell.angle_beta   90.00
_cell.angle_gamma   90.00
#
_symmetry.space_group_name_H-M   'P 1'
#
loop_
_entity.id
_entity.type
_entity.pdbx_description
1 polymer ?
#
loop_
_entity_poly.entity_id
_entity_poly.type
_entity_poly.pdbx_seq_one_letter_code
_entity_poly.pdbx_strand_id
1 'polypeptide(L)'
;MKSNVRCNKQPLNRHQLANPFMDIPMIDRLRQNESIDLRDNYTIEQVGNGYDKIEPINSSKKFTDSTVLKSLQKGQQKYRKTLDKLSKN
;
A
#
# COMPACT_ATOMS: atom_id res chain seq x y z
N MET A 1 -22.98 -12.60 37.80
CA MET A 1 -23.15 -12.99 36.38
C MET A 1 -21.86 -13.65 35.90
N LYS A 2 -21.90 -14.89 35.39
CA LYS A 2 -20.71 -15.56 34.83
C LYS A 2 -20.80 -15.45 33.31
N SER A 3 -19.82 -14.82 32.67
CA SER A 3 -19.72 -14.78 31.21
C SER A 3 -19.11 -16.09 30.70
N ASN A 4 -19.79 -16.76 29.78
CA ASN A 4 -19.25 -17.93 29.09
C ASN A 4 -18.33 -17.46 27.97
N VAL A 5 -17.02 -17.41 28.24
CA VAL A 5 -16.00 -17.18 27.20
C VAL A 5 -15.79 -18.50 26.45
N ARG A 6 -16.29 -18.58 25.22
CA ARG A 6 -15.98 -19.69 24.31
C ARG A 6 -14.54 -19.50 23.81
N CYS A 7 -13.62 -20.34 24.26
CA CYS A 7 -12.27 -20.40 23.71
C CYS A 7 -12.24 -21.41 22.55
N ASN A 8 -12.09 -20.92 21.32
CA ASN A 8 -11.76 -21.78 20.17
C ASN A 8 -10.30 -22.22 20.32
N LYS A 9 -10.08 -23.40 20.93
CA LYS A 9 -8.76 -24.01 21.14
C LYS A 9 -8.25 -24.73 19.90
N GLN A 10 -8.05 -24.01 18.80
CA GLN A 10 -7.14 -24.51 17.76
C GLN A 10 -5.75 -23.93 18.07
N PRO A 11 -4.75 -24.76 18.41
CA PRO A 11 -3.42 -24.25 18.69
C PRO A 11 -2.89 -23.60 17.40
N LEU A 12 -2.63 -22.29 17.47
CA LEU A 12 -1.96 -21.58 16.38
C LEU A 12 -0.63 -22.29 16.11
N ASN A 13 -0.42 -22.69 14.86
CA ASN A 13 0.84 -23.36 14.51
C ASN A 13 2.00 -22.34 14.56
N ARG A 14 3.24 -22.84 14.68
CA ARG A 14 4.43 -21.98 14.77
C ARG A 14 4.54 -20.97 13.61
N HIS A 15 4.12 -21.37 12.42
CA HIS A 15 4.18 -20.53 11.21
C HIS A 15 3.17 -19.39 11.27
N GLN A 16 1.95 -19.65 11.74
CA GLN A 16 0.90 -18.66 11.96
C GLN A 16 1.27 -17.68 13.07
N LEU A 17 1.95 -18.15 14.13
CA LEU A 17 2.48 -17.27 15.17
C LEU A 17 3.60 -16.37 14.65
N ALA A 18 4.51 -16.92 13.84
CA ALA A 18 5.62 -16.16 13.27
C ALA A 18 5.16 -15.15 12.20
N ASN A 19 4.16 -15.51 11.40
CA ASN A 19 3.56 -14.66 10.38
C ASN A 19 2.04 -14.89 10.29
N PRO A 20 1.24 -14.14 11.06
CA PRO A 20 -0.22 -14.25 11.05
C PRO A 20 -0.87 -13.94 9.69
N PHE A 21 -0.11 -13.33 8.78
CA PHE A 21 -0.57 -12.89 7.48
C PHE A 21 0.10 -13.65 6.33
N MET A 22 0.54 -14.88 6.59
CA MET A 22 1.24 -15.71 5.61
C MET A 22 0.47 -15.90 4.29
N ASP A 23 -0.86 -15.91 4.37
CA ASP A 23 -1.74 -16.12 3.21
C ASP A 23 -1.98 -14.82 2.41
N ILE A 24 -1.58 -13.65 2.92
CA ILE A 24 -1.84 -12.35 2.30
C ILE A 24 -0.52 -11.67 1.93
N PRO A 25 -0.27 -11.41 0.63
CA PRO A 25 0.91 -10.67 0.21
C PRO A 25 1.03 -9.32 0.93
N MET A 26 2.25 -8.95 1.32
CA MET A 26 2.51 -7.70 2.04
C MET A 26 1.94 -6.48 1.32
N ILE A 27 2.05 -6.43 -0.01
CA ILE A 27 1.56 -5.30 -0.81
C ILE A 27 0.05 -5.13 -0.70
N ASP A 28 -0.71 -6.23 -0.63
CA ASP A 28 -2.16 -6.19 -0.53
C ASP A 28 -2.58 -5.72 0.86
N ARG A 29 -1.84 -6.12 1.90
CA ARG A 29 -2.04 -5.58 3.26
C ARG A 29 -1.78 -4.08 3.34
N LEU A 30 -0.71 -3.61 2.70
CA LEU A 30 -0.39 -2.18 2.67
C LEU A 30 -1.46 -1.37 1.92
N ARG A 31 -2.05 -1.93 0.85
CA ARG A 31 -3.20 -1.34 0.15
C ARG A 31 -4.46 -1.31 1.02
N GLN A 32 -4.79 -2.44 1.64
CA GLN A 32 -5.97 -2.56 2.53
C GLN A 32 -5.92 -1.55 3.69
N ASN A 33 -4.71 -1.29 4.22
CA ASN A 33 -4.50 -0.34 5.30
C ASN A 33 -4.30 1.11 4.81
N GLU A 34 -4.49 1.40 3.51
CA GLU A 34 -4.26 2.71 2.92
C GLU A 34 -2.89 3.31 3.33
N SER A 35 -1.88 2.45 3.36
CA SER A 35 -0.55 2.80 3.87
C SER A 35 0.14 3.77 2.92
N ILE A 36 0.87 4.73 3.50
CA ILE A 36 1.68 5.68 2.73
C ILE A 36 2.85 4.91 2.11
N ASP A 37 3.06 5.10 0.81
CA ASP A 37 4.23 4.55 0.11
C ASP A 37 5.41 5.50 0.30
N LEU A 38 6.45 5.02 0.99
CA LEU A 38 7.65 5.79 1.34
C LEU A 38 8.84 5.55 0.41
N ARG A 39 8.80 4.63 -0.57
CA ARG A 39 10.01 4.22 -1.33
C ARG A 39 10.75 5.38 -2.00
N ASP A 40 10.00 6.38 -2.46
CA ASP A 40 10.51 7.64 -3.05
C ASP A 40 9.67 8.82 -2.56
N ASN A 41 9.35 8.85 -1.27
CA ASN A 41 8.39 9.80 -0.71
C ASN A 41 8.65 10.04 0.78
N TYR A 42 9.91 10.22 1.14
CA TYR A 42 10.28 10.50 2.51
C TYR A 42 11.41 11.51 2.60
N THR A 43 11.44 12.22 3.71
CA THR A 43 12.60 12.96 4.19
C THR A 43 13.13 12.29 5.45
N ILE A 44 14.42 12.46 5.70
CA ILE A 44 15.05 12.07 6.96
C ILE A 44 15.49 13.35 7.67
N GLU A 45 15.08 13.50 8.91
CA GLU A 45 15.55 14.53 9.83
C GLU A 45 16.37 13.86 10.93
N GLN A 46 17.62 14.30 11.10
CA GLN A 46 18.48 13.83 12.20
C GLN A 46 18.11 14.58 13.48
N VAL A 47 17.72 13.85 14.52
CA VAL A 47 17.19 14.45 15.75
C VAL A 47 18.28 14.65 16.83
N GLY A 48 19.53 14.26 16.53
CA GLY A 48 20.71 14.51 17.38
C GLY A 48 20.86 13.61 18.61
N ASN A 49 19.95 12.67 18.83
CA ASN A 49 19.93 11.73 19.96
C ASN A 49 20.24 10.28 19.54
N GLY A 50 20.83 10.10 18.36
CA GLY A 50 21.09 8.77 17.76
C GLY A 50 19.89 8.18 17.02
N TYR A 51 18.79 8.92 16.88
CA TYR A 51 17.64 8.53 16.07
C TYR A 51 17.47 9.46 14.87
N ASP A 52 16.85 8.88 13.85
CA ASP A 52 16.40 9.56 12.65
C ASP A 52 14.88 9.56 12.61
N LYS A 53 14.30 10.70 12.24
CA LYS A 53 12.86 10.85 12.01
C LYS A 53 12.60 10.75 10.51
N ILE A 54 11.71 9.83 10.14
CA ILE A 54 11.29 9.61 8.76
C ILE A 54 9.88 10.18 8.60
N GLU A 55 9.72 11.15 7.70
CA GLU A 55 8.41 11.76 7.41
C GLU A 55 8.07 11.64 5.93
N PRO A 56 6.79 11.45 5.57
CA PRO A 56 6.38 11.43 4.19
C PRO A 56 6.42 12.84 3.58
N ILE A 57 6.97 12.98 2.37
CA ILE A 57 6.89 14.23 1.60
C ILE A 57 5.43 14.51 1.19
N ASN A 58 4.73 13.46 0.77
CA ASN A 58 3.33 13.50 0.37
C ASN A 58 2.54 12.37 1.06
N SER A 59 1.75 12.73 2.07
CA SER A 59 0.92 11.80 2.83
C SER A 59 -0.22 11.14 2.04
N SER A 60 -0.56 11.68 0.86
CA SER A 60 -1.58 11.14 -0.04
C SER A 60 -1.02 10.10 -1.02
N LYS A 61 0.29 9.94 -1.14
CA LYS A 61 0.89 8.88 -1.98
C LYS A 61 0.75 7.54 -1.26
N LYS A 62 -0.31 6.79 -1.58
CA LYS A 62 -0.61 5.48 -1.01
C LYS A 62 -0.19 4.34 -1.93
N PHE A 63 -0.06 3.13 -1.39
CA PHE A 63 0.03 1.93 -2.21
C PHE A 63 -1.27 1.75 -3.01
N THR A 64 -1.15 1.70 -4.34
CA THR A 64 -2.30 1.55 -5.25
C THR A 64 -2.18 0.27 -6.08
N ASP A 65 -3.29 -0.12 -6.71
CA ASP A 65 -3.32 -1.26 -7.62
C ASP A 65 -2.63 -0.94 -8.94
N SER A 66 -1.61 -1.73 -9.26
CA SER A 66 -0.84 -1.59 -10.50
C SER A 66 -1.71 -1.79 -11.76
N THR A 67 -2.83 -2.50 -11.63
CA THR A 67 -3.84 -2.71 -12.68
C THR A 67 -4.57 -1.42 -13.04
N VAL A 68 -4.90 -0.60 -12.04
CA VAL A 68 -5.57 0.70 -12.20
C VAL A 68 -4.63 1.71 -12.85
N LEU A 69 -3.36 1.74 -12.45
CA LEU A 69 -2.37 2.63 -13.08
C LEU A 69 -2.15 2.30 -14.57
N LYS A 70 -2.10 1.00 -14.92
CA LYS A 70 -1.96 0.55 -16.30
C LYS A 70 -3.20 0.87 -17.15
N SER A 71 -4.41 0.79 -16.59
CA SER A 71 -5.64 1.14 -17.33
C SER A 71 -5.75 2.66 -17.56
N LEU A 72 -5.38 3.47 -16.58
CA LEU A 72 -5.32 4.94 -16.69
C LEU A 72 -4.33 5.38 -17.77
N GLN A 73 -3.11 4.82 -17.78
CA GLN A 73 -2.09 5.13 -18.78
C GLN A 73 -2.55 4.77 -20.20
N LYS A 74 -3.21 3.62 -20.38
CA LYS A 74 -3.81 3.23 -21.66
C LYS A 74 -4.89 4.21 -22.12
N GLY A 75 -5.73 4.71 -21.20
CA GLY A 75 -6.75 5.72 -21.49
C GLY A 75 -6.14 7.04 -21.99
N GLN A 76 -5.11 7.54 -21.30
CA GLN A 76 -4.42 8.78 -21.68
C GLN A 76 -3.72 8.68 -23.04
N GLN A 77 -3.10 7.54 -23.35
CA GLN A 77 -2.47 7.30 -24.65
C GLN A 77 -3.49 7.29 -25.79
N LYS A 78 -4.69 6.72 -25.58
CA LYS A 78 -5.77 6.75 -26.58
C LYS A 78 -6.23 8.18 -26.86
N TYR A 79 -6.45 8.97 -25.81
CA TYR A 79 -6.89 10.37 -25.94
C TYR A 79 -5.86 11.24 -26.70
N ARG A 80 -4.57 11.09 -26.38
CA ARG A 80 -3.50 11.76 -27.14
C ARG A 80 -3.53 11.41 -28.62
N LYS A 81 -3.62 10.11 -28.95
CA LYS A 81 -3.71 9.64 -30.34
C LYS A 81 -4.93 10.18 -31.07
N THR A 82 -6.06 10.39 -30.39
CA THR A 82 -7.25 11.00 -31.01
C THR A 82 -7.07 12.49 -31.25
N LEU A 83 -6.44 13.22 -30.33
CA LEU A 83 -6.12 14.64 -30.54
C LEU A 83 -5.12 14.83 -31.68
N ASP A 84 -4.08 14.01 -31.76
CA ASP A 84 -3.10 14.06 -32.85
C ASP A 84 -3.73 13.79 -34.23
N LYS A 85 -4.81 13.00 -34.28
CA LYS A 85 -5.58 12.76 -35.52
C LYS A 85 -6.48 13.94 -35.88
N LEU A 86 -7.11 14.56 -34.89
CA LEU A 86 -7.96 15.74 -35.08
C LEU A 86 -7.16 16.97 -35.50
N SER A 87 -5.91 17.09 -35.03
CA SER A 87 -4.99 18.19 -35.38
C SER A 87 -4.41 18.11 -36.79
N LYS A 88 -4.57 16.99 -37.50
CA LYS A 88 -3.98 16.73 -38.83
C LYS A 88 -5.01 16.81 -39.97
N ASN A 89 -6.26 17.11 -39.65
CA ASN A 89 -7.33 17.45 -40.58
C ASN A 89 -7.60 18.95 -40.52
#